data_AF-A0AAW4KP57-F1
#
_entry.id   AF-A0AAW4KP57-F1
#
_cell.length_a   1.000
_cell.length_b   1.000
_cell.length_c   1.000
_cell.angle_alpha   90.00
_cell.angle_beta   90.00
_cell.angle_gamma   90.00
#
_symmetry.space_group_name_H-M   'P 1'
#
loop_
_entity.id
_entity.type
_entity.pdbx_description
1 polymer ?
#
loop_
_entity_poly.entity_id
_entity_poly.type
_entity_poly.pdbx_seq_one_letter_code
_entity_poly.pdbx_strand_id
1 'polypeptide(L)'
;MTISKTGEMTDYQFFEAVIHSQARLTYNKVSTILETPKTSEAKALRTEYAGVVPHLKQLYSLYKVLLGARHTRGAIDFETQETRIVFGSERKIAAITPTTRNDAHKLIEECMLAANVATAEFLKKHE
;
A
#
# COMPACT_ATOMS: atom_id res chain seq x y z
N MET A 1 -1.99 11.83 11.61
CA MET A 1 -3.35 11.29 11.40
C MET A 1 -3.59 10.21 12.43
N THR A 2 -4.76 10.19 13.05
CA THR A 2 -5.20 9.19 14.02
C THR A 2 -6.40 8.44 13.44
N ILE A 3 -6.30 7.12 13.40
CA ILE A 3 -7.34 6.23 12.86
C ILE A 3 -7.90 5.38 14.01
N SER A 4 -9.22 5.32 14.13
CA SER A 4 -9.93 4.51 15.10
C SER A 4 -9.86 3.00 14.76
N LYS A 5 -10.29 2.15 15.68
CA LYS A 5 -10.39 0.70 15.44
C LYS A 5 -11.38 0.32 14.33
N THR A 6 -12.30 1.22 13.98
CA THR A 6 -13.30 1.03 12.93
C THR A 6 -12.87 1.63 11.58
N GLY A 7 -11.68 2.22 11.49
CA GLY A 7 -11.16 2.82 10.27
C GLY A 7 -11.61 4.26 10.02
N GLU A 8 -12.20 4.90 11.03
CA GLU A 8 -12.56 6.31 10.98
C GLU A 8 -11.34 7.18 11.30
N MET A 9 -11.12 8.23 10.50
CA MET A 9 -10.10 9.24 10.79
C MET A 9 -10.63 10.23 11.83
N THR A 10 -10.06 10.20 13.03
CA THR A 10 -10.51 11.04 14.15
C THR A 10 -9.72 12.33 14.27
N ASP A 11 -8.49 12.37 13.76
CA ASP A 11 -7.61 13.54 13.84
C ASP A 11 -6.53 13.54 12.75
N TYR A 12 -5.98 14.70 12.42
CA TYR A 12 -4.87 14.86 11.49
C TYR A 12 -4.09 16.15 11.74
N GLN A 13 -2.83 16.17 11.30
CA GLN A 13 -1.96 17.32 11.35
C GLN A 13 -1.14 17.39 10.07
N PHE A 14 -1.05 18.57 9.47
CA PHE A 14 -0.18 18.88 8.34
C PHE A 14 0.99 19.74 8.82
N PHE A 15 2.20 19.41 8.39
CA PHE A 15 3.42 20.14 8.70
C PHE A 15 4.51 19.78 7.69
N GLU A 16 5.48 20.68 7.51
CA GLU A 16 6.67 20.40 6.69
C GLU A 16 7.62 19.47 7.45
N ALA A 17 8.21 18.50 6.75
CA ALA A 17 9.07 17.50 7.35
C ALA A 17 10.25 17.11 6.45
N VAL A 18 11.30 16.58 7.07
CA VAL A 18 12.44 15.94 6.40
C VAL A 18 12.39 14.45 6.71
N ILE A 19 12.54 13.59 5.69
CA ILE A 19 12.52 12.14 5.84
C ILE A 19 13.83 11.49 5.38
N HIS A 20 14.20 10.37 6.00
CA HIS A 20 15.28 9.49 5.55
C HIS A 20 14.74 8.06 5.37
N SER A 21 14.47 7.68 4.12
CA SER A 21 13.89 6.38 3.79
C SER A 21 14.84 5.23 4.14
N GLN A 22 14.36 4.28 4.96
CA GLN A 22 15.16 3.16 5.46
C GLN A 22 15.17 1.94 4.53
N ALA A 23 14.26 1.87 3.56
CA ALA A 23 14.18 0.74 2.64
C ALA A 23 13.46 1.12 1.34
N ARG A 24 13.96 0.58 0.21
CA ARG A 24 13.28 0.62 -1.08
C ARG A 24 12.69 -0.76 -1.40
N LEU A 25 11.38 -0.87 -1.28
CA LEU A 25 10.65 -2.13 -1.46
C LEU A 25 9.85 -2.14 -2.76
N THR A 26 9.65 -3.33 -3.32
CA THR A 26 8.71 -3.53 -4.44
C THR A 26 7.43 -4.17 -3.91
N TYR A 27 6.31 -3.99 -4.61
CA TYR A 27 5.04 -4.61 -4.22
C TYR A 27 5.16 -6.13 -4.08
N ASN A 28 5.90 -6.79 -4.98
CA ASN A 28 6.12 -8.23 -4.90
C ASN A 28 6.88 -8.62 -3.62
N LYS A 29 7.94 -7.90 -3.25
CA LYS A 29 8.66 -8.17 -2.00
C LYS A 29 7.75 -8.01 -0.79
N VAL A 30 6.96 -6.95 -0.74
CA VAL A 30 6.03 -6.68 0.37
C VAL A 30 4.94 -7.76 0.45
N SER A 31 4.35 -8.12 -0.69
CA SER A 31 3.37 -9.21 -0.83
C SER A 31 3.97 -10.53 -0.34
N THR A 32 5.16 -10.91 -0.79
CA THR A 32 5.86 -12.11 -0.33
C THR A 32 6.10 -12.09 1.19
N ILE A 33 6.53 -10.95 1.74
CA ILE A 33 6.77 -10.76 3.17
C ILE A 33 5.48 -10.95 3.98
N LEU A 34 4.34 -10.41 3.51
CA LEU A 34 3.10 -10.33 4.29
C LEU A 34 2.15 -11.51 4.04
N GLU A 35 1.92 -11.88 2.79
CA GLU A 35 0.90 -12.84 2.36
C GLU A 35 1.43 -14.29 2.40
N THR A 36 2.71 -14.51 2.10
CA THR A 36 3.31 -15.87 2.04
C THR A 36 4.44 -16.08 3.05
N PRO A 37 4.23 -15.81 4.35
CA PRO A 37 5.32 -15.68 5.33
C PRO A 37 6.10 -16.97 5.62
N LYS A 38 5.61 -18.12 5.16
CA LYS A 38 6.21 -19.44 5.42
C LYS A 38 7.21 -19.88 4.34
N THR A 39 7.24 -19.22 3.19
CA THR A 39 8.15 -19.57 2.08
C THR A 39 9.60 -19.28 2.45
N SER A 40 10.55 -19.97 1.83
CA SER A 40 11.99 -19.72 1.99
C SER A 40 12.35 -18.28 1.59
N GLU A 41 11.78 -17.80 0.49
CA GLU A 41 11.94 -16.43 0.02
C GLU A 41 11.45 -15.40 1.06
N ALA A 42 10.25 -15.59 1.61
CA ALA A 42 9.71 -14.69 2.62
C ALA A 42 10.57 -14.65 3.89
N LYS A 43 11.15 -15.78 4.30
CA LYS A 43 12.08 -15.83 5.43
C LYS A 43 13.35 -15.03 5.14
N ALA A 44 13.95 -15.21 3.97
CA ALA A 44 15.13 -14.45 3.55
C ALA A 44 14.86 -12.94 3.51
N LEU A 45 13.75 -12.52 2.88
CA LEU A 45 13.33 -11.13 2.83
C LEU A 45 13.05 -10.56 4.23
N ARG A 46 12.42 -11.32 5.12
CA ARG A 46 12.15 -10.88 6.49
C ARG A 46 13.43 -10.70 7.31
N THR A 47 14.46 -11.48 7.04
CA THR A 47 15.79 -11.30 7.62
C THR A 47 16.49 -10.07 7.03
N GLU A 48 16.50 -9.91 5.70
CA GLU A 48 17.09 -8.75 5.01
C GLU A 48 16.46 -7.43 5.46
N TYR A 49 15.12 -7.39 5.56
CA TYR A 49 14.35 -6.20 5.92
C TYR A 49 13.88 -6.20 7.38
N ALA A 50 14.59 -6.89 8.29
CA ALA A 50 14.15 -7.10 9.67
C ALA A 50 13.77 -5.79 10.39
N GLY A 51 14.49 -4.70 10.14
CA GLY A 51 14.22 -3.38 10.73
C GLY A 51 12.86 -2.77 10.33
N VAL A 52 12.31 -3.10 9.16
CA VAL A 52 11.05 -2.53 8.66
C VAL A 52 9.87 -3.50 8.70
N VAL A 53 10.11 -4.80 8.86
CA VAL A 53 9.06 -5.83 8.90
C VAL A 53 7.97 -5.56 9.97
N PRO A 54 8.29 -5.12 11.20
CA PRO A 54 7.26 -4.76 12.18
C PRO A 54 6.33 -3.65 11.69
N HIS A 55 6.90 -2.62 11.02
CA HIS A 55 6.13 -1.51 10.45
C HIS A 55 5.25 -1.97 9.29
N LEU A 56 5.74 -2.86 8.42
CA LEU A 56 4.94 -3.44 7.33
C LEU A 56 3.75 -4.24 7.87
N LYS A 57 3.93 -5.02 8.94
CA LYS A 57 2.82 -5.74 9.59
C LYS A 57 1.79 -4.79 10.18
N GLN A 58 2.24 -3.69 10.80
CA GLN A 58 1.33 -2.69 11.36
C GLN A 58 0.53 -1.99 10.26
N LEU A 59 1.18 -1.58 9.18
CA LEU A 59 0.51 -1.01 8.00
C LEU A 59 -0.48 -2.00 7.37
N TYR A 60 -0.14 -3.28 7.31
CA TYR A 60 -1.03 -4.31 6.80
C TYR A 60 -2.28 -4.50 7.67
N SER A 61 -2.13 -4.44 8.99
CA SER A 61 -3.27 -4.44 9.92
C SER A 61 -4.15 -3.21 9.73
N LEU A 62 -3.54 -2.02 9.58
CA LEU A 62 -4.27 -0.78 9.31
C LEU A 62 -5.03 -0.84 7.98
N TYR A 63 -4.39 -1.35 6.92
CA TYR A 63 -5.01 -1.57 5.61
C TYR A 63 -6.30 -2.39 5.72
N LYS A 64 -6.29 -3.50 6.47
CA LYS A 64 -7.49 -4.33 6.65
C LYS A 64 -8.63 -3.58 7.32
N VAL A 65 -8.32 -2.71 8.28
CA VAL A 65 -9.29 -1.87 8.96
C VAL A 65 -9.87 -0.82 8.00
N LEU A 66 -9.01 -0.13 7.24
CA LEU A 66 -9.43 0.88 6.25
C LEU A 66 -10.28 0.27 5.13
N LEU A 67 -9.85 -0.89 4.60
CA LEU A 67 -10.59 -1.63 3.59
C LEU A 67 -11.99 -2.03 4.09
N GLY A 68 -12.08 -2.53 5.33
CA GLY A 68 -13.36 -2.82 5.98
C GLY A 68 -14.28 -1.60 6.05
N ALA A 69 -13.76 -0.46 6.49
CA ALA A 69 -14.52 0.79 6.57
C ALA A 69 -14.96 1.30 5.18
N ARG A 70 -14.11 1.14 4.16
CA ARG A 70 -14.41 1.47 2.77
C ARG A 70 -15.57 0.63 2.23
N HIS A 71 -15.59 -0.67 2.53
CA HIS A 71 -16.70 -1.55 2.17
C HIS A 71 -18.00 -1.17 2.88
N THR A 72 -17.97 -0.85 4.18
CA THR A 72 -19.16 -0.41 4.93
C THR A 72 -19.78 0.86 4.34
N ARG A 73 -18.96 1.78 3.81
CA ARG A 73 -19.43 2.98 3.11
C ARG A 73 -20.01 2.73 1.71
N GLY A 74 -19.99 1.49 1.22
CA GLY A 74 -20.50 1.14 -0.12
C GLY A 74 -19.63 1.67 -1.26
N ALA A 75 -18.33 1.89 -1.03
CA ALA A 75 -17.43 2.32 -2.09
C ALA A 75 -17.33 1.24 -3.17
N ILE A 76 -17.52 1.64 -4.43
CA ILE A 76 -17.39 0.76 -5.59
C ILE A 76 -15.89 0.55 -5.85
N ASP A 77 -15.47 -0.71 -6.02
CA ASP A 77 -14.11 -1.08 -6.42
C ASP A 77 -14.13 -1.45 -7.91
N PHE A 78 -13.53 -0.61 -8.75
CA PHE A 78 -13.36 -0.89 -10.17
C PHE A 78 -12.00 -1.54 -10.39
N GLU A 79 -11.97 -2.86 -10.56
CA GLU A 79 -10.75 -3.54 -11.00
C GLU A 79 -10.66 -3.49 -12.54
N THR A 80 -9.66 -2.76 -13.05
CA THR A 80 -9.31 -2.78 -14.47
C THR A 80 -8.06 -3.63 -14.67
N GLN A 81 -8.03 -4.39 -15.76
CA GLN A 81 -6.88 -5.22 -16.08
C GLN A 81 -5.82 -4.38 -16.79
N GLU A 82 -4.80 -3.97 -16.05
CA GLU A 82 -3.63 -3.29 -16.61
C GLU A 82 -2.69 -4.28 -17.31
N THR A 83 -1.98 -3.82 -18.35
CA THR A 83 -0.99 -4.62 -19.07
C THR A 83 0.42 -4.12 -18.83
N ARG A 84 1.36 -5.04 -18.70
CA ARG A 84 2.80 -4.80 -18.64
C ARG A 84 3.45 -5.28 -19.94
N ILE A 85 4.26 -4.41 -20.54
CA ILE A 85 5.06 -4.74 -21.72
C ILE A 85 6.45 -5.19 -21.26
N VAL A 86 6.84 -6.40 -21.67
CA VAL A 86 8.17 -6.96 -21.43
C VAL A 86 9.01 -6.75 -22.67
N PHE A 87 10.12 -6.02 -22.53
CA PHE A 87 11.06 -5.79 -23.62
C PHE A 87 12.17 -6.86 -23.60
N GLY A 88 12.49 -7.40 -24.76
CA GLY A 88 13.62 -8.30 -24.96
C GLY A 88 14.96 -7.57 -25.08
N SER A 89 16.05 -8.33 -25.29
CA SER A 89 17.42 -7.83 -25.40
C SER A 89 17.63 -6.78 -26.50
N GLU A 90 16.90 -6.89 -27.62
CA GLU A 90 16.93 -5.91 -28.72
C GLU A 90 15.97 -4.72 -28.53
N ARG A 91 15.42 -4.52 -27.33
CA ARG A 91 14.35 -3.54 -27.03
C ARG A 91 13.06 -3.73 -27.84
N LYS A 92 12.89 -4.90 -28.48
CA LYS A 92 11.61 -5.31 -29.08
C LYS A 92 10.68 -5.87 -28.01
N ILE A 93 9.36 -5.80 -28.26
CA ILE A 93 8.36 -6.39 -27.37
C ILE A 93 8.53 -7.91 -27.39
N ALA A 94 8.84 -8.50 -26.24
CA ALA A 94 8.91 -9.95 -26.05
C ALA A 94 7.55 -10.51 -25.60
N ALA A 95 6.83 -9.79 -24.73
CA ALA A 95 5.51 -10.19 -24.27
C ALA A 95 4.68 -8.98 -23.80
N ILE A 96 3.35 -9.13 -23.83
CA ILE A 96 2.41 -8.24 -23.16
C ILE A 96 1.65 -9.12 -22.17
N THR A 97 1.82 -8.85 -20.88
CA THR A 97 1.28 -9.69 -19.79
C THR A 97 0.36 -8.87 -18.91
N PRO A 98 -0.76 -9.42 -18.41
CA PRO A 98 -1.57 -8.72 -17.43
C PRO A 98 -0.79 -8.50 -16.13
N THR A 99 -0.99 -7.35 -15.49
CA THR A 99 -0.44 -7.06 -14.17
C THR A 99 -1.38 -7.63 -13.10
N THR A 100 -0.82 -8.25 -12.07
CA THR A 100 -1.58 -8.75 -10.92
C THR A 100 -1.53 -7.74 -9.79
N ARG A 101 -2.70 -7.26 -9.34
CA ARG A 101 -2.85 -6.43 -8.15
C ARG A 101 -2.88 -7.33 -6.91
N ASN A 102 -1.87 -7.20 -6.06
CA ASN A 102 -1.78 -7.92 -4.78
C ASN A 102 -2.08 -6.98 -3.59
N ASP A 103 -2.10 -7.52 -2.37
CA ASP A 103 -2.43 -6.75 -1.17
C ASP A 103 -1.44 -5.59 -0.91
N ALA A 104 -0.18 -5.69 -1.35
CA ALA A 104 0.76 -4.58 -1.20
C ALA A 104 0.35 -3.35 -2.02
N HIS A 105 -0.28 -3.54 -3.18
CA HIS A 105 -0.84 -2.43 -3.97
C HIS A 105 -2.04 -1.82 -3.23
N LYS A 106 -2.98 -2.67 -2.77
CA LYS A 106 -4.19 -2.25 -2.05
C LYS A 106 -3.86 -1.52 -0.74
N LEU A 107 -2.83 -1.96 -0.02
CA LEU A 107 -2.33 -1.32 1.19
C LEU A 107 -1.92 0.13 0.92
N ILE A 108 -1.07 0.37 -0.08
CA ILE A 108 -0.62 1.72 -0.41
C ILE A 108 -1.78 2.58 -0.89
N GLU A 109 -2.69 2.02 -1.70
CA GLU A 109 -3.88 2.73 -2.16
C GLU A 109 -4.74 3.23 -0.99
N GLU A 110 -5.06 2.37 -0.02
CA GLU A 110 -5.85 2.79 1.16
C GLU A 110 -5.15 3.87 1.99
N CYS A 111 -3.82 3.79 2.14
CA CYS A 111 -3.06 4.84 2.81
C CYS A 111 -3.13 6.17 2.04
N MET A 112 -2.99 6.15 0.72
CA MET A 112 -3.04 7.36 -0.12
C MET A 112 -4.46 7.95 -0.15
N LEU A 113 -5.50 7.10 -0.19
CA LEU A 113 -6.89 7.54 -0.08
C LEU A 113 -7.15 8.24 1.26
N ALA A 114 -6.67 7.66 2.38
CA ALA A 114 -6.79 8.29 3.69
C ALA A 114 -6.09 9.67 3.74
N ALA A 115 -4.89 9.79 3.13
CA ALA A 115 -4.18 11.07 3.05
C ALA A 115 -4.94 12.12 2.20
N ASN A 116 -5.54 11.70 1.09
CA ASN A 116 -6.35 12.58 0.25
C ASN A 116 -7.63 13.04 0.98
N VAL A 117 -8.29 12.15 1.72
CA VAL A 117 -9.45 12.51 2.56
C VAL A 117 -9.04 13.53 3.62
N ALA A 118 -7.91 13.32 4.31
CA ALA A 118 -7.39 14.29 5.28
C ALA A 118 -7.12 15.66 4.64
N THR A 119 -6.59 15.67 3.42
CA THR A 119 -6.31 16.90 2.68
C THR A 119 -7.62 17.62 2.30
N ALA A 120 -8.62 16.90 1.81
CA ALA A 120 -9.92 17.47 1.49
C ALA A 120 -10.62 18.06 2.73
N GLU A 121 -10.60 17.34 3.86
CA GLU A 121 -11.14 17.82 5.13
C GLU A 121 -10.38 19.04 5.67
N PHE A 122 -9.05 19.09 5.48
CA PHE A 122 -8.25 20.25 5.87
C PHE A 122 -8.61 21.48 5.05
N LEU A 123 -8.65 21.36 3.72
CA LEU A 123 -8.98 22.46 2.82
C LEU A 123 -10.39 23.00 3.10
N LYS A 124 -11.38 22.12 3.26
CA LYS A 124 -12.77 22.52 3.57
C LYS A 124 -12.93 23.34 4.86
N LYS A 125 -12.05 23.13 5.85
CA LYS A 125 -12.07 23.91 7.11
C LYS A 125 -11.37 25.27 7.00
N HIS A 126 -10.58 25.48 5.95
CA HIS A 126 -9.74 26.67 5.74
C HIS A 126 -10.08 27.41 4.43
N GLU A 127 -11.21 27.07 3.80
CA GLU A 127 -11.93 27.98 2.90
C GLU A 127 -12.61 29.11 3.69
#